data_AF-A0A656QG86-F1
#
_entry.id   AF-A0A656QG86-F1
#
_cell.length_a   1.000
_cell.length_b   1.000
_cell.length_c   1.000
_cell.angle_alpha   90.00
_cell.angle_beta   90.00
_cell.angle_gamma   90.00
#
_symmetry.space_group_name_H-M   'P 1'
#
loop_
_entity.id
_entity.type
_entity.pdbx_description
1 polymer ?
#
loop_
_entity_poly.entity_id
_entity_poly.type
_entity_poly.pdbx_seq_one_letter_code
_entity_poly.pdbx_strand_id
1 'polypeptide(L)'
;MASNENAIREEICVTGRSLYERRYTVGSAGNISARLDDGWLITPTDACLGRLDPNDIAKVDARGNHVSGGRPSKTLALHRRIYENDANARGVVHTHSTHLVALTLAGVWKNDDVLPPITPYYVMKVGHVPLIAYRRPGDESVAEEVAALASRVTAVLLERLGPVVWEKSVSHASYALEELEETARLYLSTMPRPEPLAEEAIEELKKTFGARW
;
A
#
# COMPACT_ATOMS: atom_id res chain seq x y z
N MET A 1 15.87 7.79 18.99
CA MET A 1 16.68 6.62 18.57
C MET A 1 16.43 5.35 19.41
N ALA A 2 15.37 5.26 20.22
CA ALA A 2 14.77 3.98 20.63
C ALA A 2 13.26 4.18 20.85
N SER A 3 12.90 5.31 21.49
CA SER A 3 11.51 5.79 21.62
C SER A 3 10.77 5.93 20.28
N ASN A 4 11.43 6.50 19.26
CA ASN A 4 10.84 6.65 17.93
C ASN A 4 10.63 5.31 17.21
N GLU A 5 11.53 4.33 17.40
CA GLU A 5 11.35 3.00 16.81
C GLU A 5 10.16 2.28 17.45
N ASN A 6 10.06 2.32 18.79
CA ASN A 6 8.93 1.73 19.51
C ASN A 6 7.59 2.33 19.07
N ALA A 7 7.52 3.64 18.90
CA ALA A 7 6.32 4.31 18.39
C ALA A 7 5.92 3.81 16.99
N ILE A 8 6.87 3.57 16.09
CA ILE A 8 6.58 3.05 14.74
C ILE A 8 6.15 1.57 14.81
N ARG A 9 6.73 0.77 15.72
CA ARG A 9 6.27 -0.62 15.95
C ARG A 9 4.82 -0.64 16.41
N GLU A 10 4.46 0.25 17.33
CA GLU A 10 3.08 0.42 17.78
C GLU A 10 2.17 0.89 16.64
N GLU A 11 2.61 1.84 15.81
CA GLU A 11 1.88 2.32 14.62
C GLU A 11 1.57 1.16 13.66
N ILE A 12 2.54 0.28 13.39
CA ILE A 12 2.37 -0.92 12.57
C ILE A 12 1.30 -1.85 13.16
N CYS A 13 1.36 -2.13 14.47
CA CYS A 13 0.40 -3.00 15.14
C CYS A 13 -1.02 -2.42 15.15
N VAL A 14 -1.18 -1.13 15.46
CA VAL A 14 -2.47 -0.44 15.45
C VAL A 14 -3.08 -0.43 14.06
N THR A 15 -2.26 -0.11 13.05
CA THR A 15 -2.69 -0.11 11.64
C THR A 15 -3.09 -1.51 11.18
N GLY A 16 -2.26 -2.52 11.46
CA GLY A 16 -2.54 -3.92 11.12
C GLY A 16 -3.85 -4.43 11.71
N ARG A 17 -4.10 -4.12 13.00
CA ARG A 17 -5.37 -4.44 13.66
C ARG A 17 -6.56 -3.80 12.96
N SER A 18 -6.46 -2.50 12.69
CA SER A 18 -7.52 -1.72 12.05
C SER A 18 -7.86 -2.26 10.65
N LEU A 19 -6.86 -2.58 9.83
CA LEU A 19 -7.06 -3.15 8.49
C LEU A 19 -7.68 -4.55 8.53
N TYR A 20 -7.29 -5.36 9.52
CA TYR A 20 -7.84 -6.70 9.72
C TYR A 20 -9.31 -6.66 10.16
N GLU A 21 -9.65 -5.81 11.13
CA GLU A 21 -11.02 -5.63 11.63
C GLU A 21 -11.98 -5.15 10.53
N ARG A 22 -11.47 -4.35 9.58
CA ARG A 22 -12.23 -3.89 8.40
C ARG A 22 -12.27 -4.87 7.22
N ARG A 23 -11.68 -6.07 7.37
CA ARG A 23 -11.61 -7.11 6.33
C ARG A 23 -10.83 -6.72 5.06
N TYR A 24 -9.88 -5.80 5.19
CA TYR A 24 -8.95 -5.49 4.10
C TYR A 24 -7.82 -6.51 4.01
N THR A 25 -7.66 -7.31 5.05
CA THR A 25 -6.83 -8.52 5.02
C THR A 25 -7.49 -9.63 5.83
N VAL A 26 -7.09 -10.87 5.58
CA VAL A 26 -7.59 -12.08 6.25
C VAL A 26 -6.44 -13.04 6.56
N GLY A 27 -6.58 -13.81 7.64
CA GLY A 27 -5.56 -14.79 8.02
C GLY A 27 -4.19 -14.14 8.20
N SER A 28 -3.20 -14.65 7.46
CA SER A 28 -1.81 -14.18 7.44
C SER A 28 -1.45 -13.38 6.17
N ALA A 29 -2.45 -12.91 5.43
CA ALA A 29 -2.24 -12.13 4.22
C ALA A 29 -1.80 -10.68 4.53
N GLY A 30 -1.09 -10.08 3.59
CA GLY A 30 -0.59 -8.70 3.71
C GLY A 30 0.65 -8.57 4.58
N ASN A 31 1.28 -7.39 4.51
CA ASN A 31 2.43 -7.04 5.32
C ASN A 31 2.60 -5.53 5.36
N ILE A 32 3.24 -5.04 6.41
CA ILE A 32 3.47 -3.63 6.66
C ILE A 32 4.95 -3.42 6.96
N SER A 33 5.57 -2.42 6.35
CA SER A 33 6.93 -1.99 6.69
C SER A 33 7.02 -0.50 6.94
N ALA A 34 8.06 -0.12 7.68
CA ALA A 34 8.45 1.26 7.86
C ALA A 34 9.96 1.44 7.62
N ARG A 35 10.34 2.60 7.08
CA ARG A 35 11.74 3.00 6.93
C ARG A 35 12.22 3.69 8.20
N LEU A 36 13.38 3.26 8.69
CA LEU A 36 14.14 3.92 9.74
C LEU A 36 15.36 4.62 9.12
N ASP A 37 16.06 5.42 9.92
CA ASP A 37 17.30 6.06 9.47
C ASP A 37 18.45 5.04 9.34
N ASP A 38 18.39 3.94 10.08
CA ASP A 38 19.40 2.87 10.15
C ASP A 38 18.96 1.53 9.53
N GLY A 39 17.80 1.49 8.87
CA GLY A 39 17.25 0.26 8.28
C GLY A 39 15.74 0.29 8.11
N TRP A 40 15.09 -0.84 8.42
CA TRP A 40 13.66 -1.04 8.21
C TRP A 40 13.03 -1.83 9.34
N LEU A 41 11.74 -1.57 9.56
CA LEU A 41 10.84 -2.44 10.30
C LEU A 41 9.93 -3.17 9.31
N ILE A 42 9.62 -4.43 9.55
CA ILE A 42 8.62 -5.16 8.78
C ILE A 42 7.87 -6.19 9.64
N THR A 43 6.59 -6.40 9.35
CA THR A 43 5.82 -7.48 9.95
C THR A 43 6.49 -8.85 9.71
N PRO A 44 6.45 -9.77 10.67
CA PRO A 44 7.04 -11.09 10.50
C PRO A 44 6.40 -11.91 9.38
N THR A 45 7.14 -12.89 8.86
CA THR A 45 6.58 -13.91 7.95
C THR A 45 5.37 -14.60 8.58
N ASP A 46 4.33 -14.78 7.77
CA ASP A 46 3.08 -15.47 8.13
C ASP A 46 2.34 -14.89 9.35
N ALA A 47 2.62 -13.64 9.71
CA ALA A 47 1.95 -12.95 10.79
C ALA A 47 0.52 -12.54 10.39
N CYS A 48 -0.41 -12.68 11.34
CA CYS A 48 -1.75 -12.12 11.21
C CYS A 48 -1.70 -10.63 11.58
N LEU A 49 -1.98 -9.74 10.63
CA LEU A 49 -1.97 -8.28 10.89
C LEU A 49 -2.89 -7.86 12.04
N GLY A 50 -3.97 -8.62 12.27
CA GLY A 50 -4.92 -8.41 13.37
C GLY A 50 -4.39 -8.69 14.78
N ARG A 51 -3.23 -9.36 14.91
CA ARG A 51 -2.71 -9.91 16.17
C ARG A 51 -1.19 -9.71 16.32
N LEU A 52 -0.69 -8.59 15.81
CA LEU A 52 0.74 -8.25 15.89
C LEU A 52 1.15 -7.84 17.31
N ASP A 53 2.30 -8.33 17.77
CA ASP A 53 3.00 -7.81 18.95
C ASP A 53 4.12 -6.85 18.48
N PRO A 54 4.21 -5.61 19.01
CA PRO A 54 5.29 -4.68 18.69
C PRO A 54 6.71 -5.25 18.88
N ASN A 55 6.89 -6.16 19.85
CA ASN A 55 8.17 -6.83 20.12
C ASN A 55 8.53 -7.82 19.00
N ASP A 56 7.53 -8.39 18.32
CA ASP A 56 7.75 -9.34 17.23
C ASP A 56 7.98 -8.64 15.89
N ILE A 57 7.73 -7.34 15.76
CA ILE A 57 8.04 -6.61 14.51
C ILE A 57 9.54 -6.76 14.19
N ALA A 58 9.87 -7.23 12.99
CA ALA A 58 11.24 -7.52 12.63
C ALA A 58 12.00 -6.22 12.32
N LYS A 59 13.17 -6.01 12.92
CA LYS A 59 14.13 -4.98 12.51
C LYS A 59 15.18 -5.58 11.60
N VAL A 60 15.43 -4.90 10.49
CA VAL A 60 16.47 -5.23 9.53
C VAL A 60 17.36 -4.00 9.34
N ASP A 61 18.68 -4.16 9.49
CA ASP A 61 19.62 -3.04 9.31
C ASP A 61 19.73 -2.62 7.83
N ALA A 62 20.37 -1.48 7.56
CA ALA A 62 20.60 -0.97 6.21
C ALA A 62 21.38 -1.95 5.28
N ARG A 63 22.11 -2.92 5.84
CA ARG A 63 22.83 -3.96 5.08
C ARG A 63 21.94 -5.17 4.76
N GLY A 64 20.72 -5.22 5.30
CA GLY A 64 19.78 -6.32 5.11
C GLY A 64 19.89 -7.43 6.16
N ASN A 65 20.64 -7.23 7.24
CA ASN A 65 20.75 -8.23 8.31
C ASN A 65 19.58 -8.11 9.29
N HIS A 66 19.03 -9.24 9.70
CA HIS A 66 18.05 -9.29 10.78
C HIS A 66 18.71 -8.91 12.12
N VAL A 67 18.13 -7.94 12.82
CA VAL A 67 18.65 -7.37 14.08
C VAL A 67 17.85 -7.83 15.29
N SER A 68 16.51 -7.74 15.23
CA SER A 68 15.63 -8.05 16.36
C SER A 68 14.19 -8.34 15.91
N GLY A 69 13.39 -8.91 16.80
CA GLY A 69 11.99 -9.29 16.54
C GLY A 69 11.86 -10.66 15.89
N GLY A 70 10.72 -10.90 15.26
CA GLY A 70 10.41 -12.14 14.55
C GLY A 70 11.14 -12.25 13.21
N ARG A 71 10.96 -13.39 12.52
CA ARG A 71 11.55 -13.62 11.20
C ARG A 71 11.00 -12.60 10.19
N PRO A 72 11.84 -11.76 9.54
CA PRO A 72 11.37 -10.73 8.62
C PRO A 72 10.67 -11.34 7.39
N SER A 73 9.59 -10.70 6.94
CA SER A 73 8.90 -11.10 5.72
C SER A 73 9.81 -11.03 4.50
N LYS A 74 9.74 -12.05 3.63
CA LYS A 74 10.44 -12.05 2.33
C LYS A 74 9.99 -10.91 1.41
N THR A 75 8.81 -10.34 1.63
CA THR A 75 8.29 -9.19 0.88
C THR A 75 9.07 -7.90 1.15
N LEU A 76 9.95 -7.88 2.17
CA LEU A 76 10.86 -6.75 2.41
C LEU A 76 11.70 -6.42 1.17
N ALA A 77 12.03 -7.42 0.32
CA ALA A 77 12.73 -7.19 -0.93
C ALA A 77 12.00 -6.17 -1.82
N LEU A 78 10.68 -6.34 -2.02
CA LEU A 78 9.87 -5.41 -2.80
C LEU A 78 9.76 -4.04 -2.11
N HIS A 79 9.52 -4.01 -0.81
CA HIS A 79 9.36 -2.76 -0.05
C HIS A 79 10.65 -1.92 -0.06
N ARG A 80 11.81 -2.56 0.01
CA ARG A 80 13.11 -1.89 -0.11
C ARG A 80 13.28 -1.21 -1.46
N ARG A 81 12.88 -1.87 -2.55
CA ARG A 81 12.97 -1.27 -3.89
C ARG A 81 12.09 -0.03 -4.02
N ILE A 82 10.93 -0.01 -3.36
CA ILE A 82 10.09 1.20 -3.25
C ILE A 82 10.87 2.30 -2.51
N TYR A 83 11.40 2.03 -1.31
CA TYR A 83 12.15 3.03 -0.53
C TYR A 83 13.42 3.56 -1.22
N GLU A 84 14.04 2.74 -2.07
CA GLU A 84 15.21 3.10 -2.88
C GLU A 84 14.84 4.06 -4.02
N ASN A 85 13.61 3.97 -4.54
CA ASN A 85 13.16 4.75 -5.72
C ASN A 85 12.19 5.89 -5.36
N ASP A 86 11.70 5.95 -4.12
CA ASP A 86 10.97 7.09 -3.57
C ASP A 86 11.59 7.52 -2.23
N ALA A 87 12.27 8.67 -2.24
CA ALA A 87 12.91 9.23 -1.06
C ALA A 87 11.92 9.69 0.03
N ASN A 88 10.67 9.98 -0.33
CA ASN A 88 9.64 10.42 0.61
C ASN A 88 8.93 9.24 1.29
N ALA A 89 9.00 8.04 0.71
CA ALA A 89 8.37 6.85 1.27
C ALA A 89 9.01 6.48 2.63
N ARG A 90 8.17 6.41 3.67
CA ARG A 90 8.55 5.91 5.00
C ARG A 90 7.63 4.82 5.53
N GLY A 91 6.48 4.56 4.92
CA GLY A 91 5.59 3.43 5.22
C GLY A 91 5.14 2.74 3.95
N VAL A 92 5.08 1.42 3.96
CA VAL A 92 4.50 0.61 2.87
C VAL A 92 3.51 -0.36 3.47
N VAL A 93 2.32 -0.43 2.89
CA VAL A 93 1.23 -1.33 3.29
C VAL A 93 0.83 -2.15 2.07
N HIS A 94 0.89 -3.47 2.23
CA HIS A 94 0.34 -4.43 1.30
C HIS A 94 -0.79 -5.21 1.97
N THR A 95 -1.93 -5.30 1.29
CA THR A 95 -3.09 -6.09 1.75
C THR A 95 -3.66 -6.89 0.58
N HIS A 96 -4.62 -7.75 0.90
CA HIS A 96 -5.43 -8.46 -0.08
C HIS A 96 -6.86 -7.91 -0.01
N SER A 97 -7.00 -6.58 -0.14
CA SER A 97 -8.27 -5.89 0.08
C SER A 97 -9.36 -6.42 -0.86
N THR A 98 -10.53 -6.69 -0.30
CA THR A 98 -11.54 -7.53 -0.93
C THR A 98 -12.07 -6.93 -2.23
N HIS A 99 -12.42 -5.64 -2.23
CA HIS A 99 -13.01 -4.99 -3.41
C HIS A 99 -11.95 -4.69 -4.45
N LEU A 100 -10.72 -4.35 -4.06
CA LEU A 100 -9.62 -4.20 -5.01
C LEU A 100 -9.26 -5.51 -5.70
N VAL A 101 -9.20 -6.63 -4.97
CA VAL A 101 -9.01 -7.94 -5.61
C VAL A 101 -10.20 -8.28 -6.52
N ALA A 102 -11.44 -8.04 -6.07
CA ALA A 102 -12.63 -8.23 -6.89
C ALA A 102 -12.61 -7.38 -8.17
N LEU A 103 -12.10 -6.15 -8.11
CA LEU A 103 -11.94 -5.26 -9.26
C LEU A 103 -11.01 -5.88 -10.31
N THR A 104 -9.88 -6.47 -9.90
CA THR A 104 -8.99 -7.16 -10.85
C THR A 104 -9.67 -8.34 -11.53
N LEU A 105 -10.57 -9.04 -10.83
CA LEU A 105 -11.33 -10.17 -11.37
C LEU A 105 -12.47 -9.74 -12.29
N ALA A 106 -13.09 -8.59 -12.01
CA ALA A 106 -14.23 -8.04 -12.76
C ALA A 106 -13.80 -7.16 -13.95
N GLY A 107 -12.51 -6.84 -14.07
CA GLY A 107 -11.97 -5.92 -15.06
C GLY A 107 -11.88 -4.49 -14.53
N VAL A 108 -10.65 -3.97 -14.51
CA VAL A 108 -10.29 -2.60 -14.11
C VAL A 108 -10.77 -1.57 -15.13
N TRP A 109 -10.68 -0.27 -14.80
CA TRP A 109 -10.98 0.81 -15.75
C TRP A 109 -9.97 0.86 -16.90
N LYS A 110 -8.68 0.99 -16.59
CA LYS A 110 -7.55 0.96 -17.53
C LYS A 110 -6.34 0.29 -16.87
N ASN A 111 -5.37 -0.18 -17.66
CA ASN A 111 -4.14 -0.75 -17.09
C ASN A 111 -3.28 0.31 -16.39
N ASP A 112 -3.25 1.53 -16.92
CA ASP A 112 -2.47 2.63 -16.31
C ASP A 112 -3.20 3.28 -15.11
N ASP A 113 -4.51 3.02 -14.96
CA ASP A 113 -5.30 3.51 -13.83
C ASP A 113 -6.51 2.60 -13.56
N VAL A 114 -6.46 1.86 -12.46
CA VAL A 114 -7.42 0.78 -12.20
C VAL A 114 -8.83 1.27 -11.90
N LEU A 115 -8.97 2.51 -11.44
CA LEU A 115 -10.25 3.15 -11.10
C LEU A 115 -10.35 4.53 -11.75
N PRO A 116 -11.54 4.95 -12.20
CA PRO A 116 -11.75 6.33 -12.59
C PRO A 116 -11.77 7.25 -11.36
N PRO A 117 -11.41 8.55 -11.51
CA PRO A 117 -11.56 9.54 -10.45
C PRO A 117 -13.04 9.85 -10.20
N ILE A 118 -13.73 8.98 -9.48
CA ILE A 118 -15.17 9.11 -9.21
C ILE A 118 -15.48 9.86 -7.90
N THR A 119 -14.46 10.09 -7.08
CA THR A 119 -14.53 10.91 -5.86
C THR A 119 -13.34 11.87 -5.80
N PRO A 120 -13.48 13.06 -5.18
CA PRO A 120 -12.37 14.00 -5.04
C PRO A 120 -11.24 13.45 -4.16
N TYR A 121 -11.56 12.60 -3.18
CA TYR A 121 -10.56 12.03 -2.29
C TYR A 121 -9.68 10.98 -2.97
N TYR A 122 -10.19 10.23 -3.95
CA TYR A 122 -9.35 9.38 -4.79
C TYR A 122 -8.23 10.19 -5.47
N VAL A 123 -8.60 11.33 -6.07
CA VAL A 123 -7.64 12.25 -6.71
C VAL A 123 -6.66 12.85 -5.70
N MET A 124 -7.17 13.32 -4.55
CA MET A 124 -6.36 14.06 -3.57
C MET A 124 -5.47 13.18 -2.68
N LYS A 125 -5.87 11.92 -2.42
CA LYS A 125 -5.25 11.05 -1.40
C LYS A 125 -4.58 9.82 -1.98
N VAL A 126 -5.01 9.36 -3.16
CA VAL A 126 -4.50 8.14 -3.79
C VAL A 126 -3.69 8.47 -5.04
N GLY A 127 -4.28 9.25 -5.96
CA GLY A 127 -3.68 9.50 -7.27
C GLY A 127 -3.85 8.31 -8.23
N HIS A 128 -3.07 8.31 -9.31
CA HIS A 128 -3.08 7.22 -10.29
C HIS A 128 -2.59 5.90 -9.72
N VAL A 129 -3.29 4.80 -10.01
CA VAL A 129 -2.94 3.46 -9.55
C VAL A 129 -2.82 2.49 -10.73
N PRO A 130 -1.59 2.22 -11.23
CA PRO A 130 -1.38 1.25 -12.30
C PRO A 130 -1.64 -0.20 -11.87
N LEU A 131 -2.08 -1.02 -12.83
CA LEU A 131 -2.22 -2.47 -12.70
C LEU A 131 -0.91 -3.17 -13.08
N ILE A 132 -0.39 -3.99 -12.18
CA ILE A 132 0.73 -4.90 -12.46
C ILE A 132 0.16 -6.27 -12.78
N ALA A 133 0.47 -6.78 -13.97
CA ALA A 133 -0.05 -8.05 -14.46
C ALA A 133 0.38 -9.23 -13.56
N TYR A 134 -0.47 -10.25 -13.48
CA TYR A 134 -0.21 -11.39 -12.59
C TYR A 134 1.13 -12.08 -12.88
N ARG A 135 1.85 -12.36 -11.79
CA ARG A 135 3.02 -13.22 -11.69
C ARG A 135 2.93 -14.04 -10.41
N ARG A 136 3.74 -15.09 -10.30
CA ARG A 136 3.82 -15.87 -9.05
C ARG A 136 4.26 -14.97 -7.88
N PRO A 137 3.70 -15.11 -6.68
CA PRO A 137 4.20 -14.39 -5.51
C PRO A 137 5.70 -14.59 -5.30
N GLY A 138 6.42 -13.48 -5.09
CA GLY A 138 7.89 -13.46 -4.95
C GLY A 138 8.67 -13.56 -6.25
N ASP A 139 8.04 -13.31 -7.41
CA ASP A 139 8.75 -13.07 -8.66
C ASP A 139 9.49 -11.71 -8.61
N GLU A 140 10.77 -11.71 -8.97
CA GLU A 140 11.62 -10.52 -8.90
C GLU A 140 11.21 -9.45 -9.93
N SER A 141 10.66 -9.85 -11.08
CA SER A 141 10.22 -8.92 -12.13
C SER A 141 9.11 -7.99 -11.63
N VAL A 142 8.26 -8.44 -10.71
CA VAL A 142 7.23 -7.60 -10.09
C VAL A 142 7.87 -6.49 -9.27
N ALA A 143 8.93 -6.79 -8.50
CA ALA A 143 9.61 -5.80 -7.71
C ALA A 143 10.31 -4.74 -8.59
N GLU A 144 10.83 -5.13 -9.75
CA GLU A 144 11.41 -4.20 -10.73
C GLU A 144 10.37 -3.27 -11.35
N GLU A 145 9.21 -3.82 -11.73
CA GLU A 145 8.12 -3.03 -12.32
C GLU A 145 7.56 -2.02 -11.31
N VAL A 146 7.35 -2.44 -10.06
CA VAL A 146 6.92 -1.55 -8.98
C VAL A 146 7.96 -0.47 -8.70
N ALA A 147 9.25 -0.83 -8.68
CA ALA A 147 10.34 0.13 -8.47
C ALA A 147 10.40 1.21 -9.56
N ALA A 148 10.18 0.84 -10.82
CA ALA A 148 10.17 1.78 -11.94
C ALA A 148 9.03 2.81 -11.85
N LEU A 149 7.94 2.47 -11.15
CA LEU A 149 6.79 3.34 -10.92
C LEU A 149 6.89 4.13 -9.61
N ALA A 150 7.74 3.71 -8.67
CA ALA A 150 7.78 4.23 -7.29
C ALA A 150 7.98 5.75 -7.20
N SER A 151 8.74 6.34 -8.12
CA SER A 151 8.97 7.80 -8.16
C SER A 151 7.80 8.59 -8.78
N ARG A 152 6.80 7.93 -9.37
CA ARG A 152 5.70 8.54 -10.14
C ARG A 152 4.34 8.40 -9.48
N VAL A 153 4.08 7.30 -8.79
CA VAL A 153 2.82 7.02 -8.07
C VAL A 153 3.12 6.68 -6.60
N THR A 154 2.07 6.53 -5.78
CA THR A 154 2.17 6.07 -4.38
C THR A 154 1.43 4.75 -4.15
N ALA A 155 0.83 4.18 -5.20
CA ALA A 155 0.17 2.89 -5.12
C ALA A 155 0.22 2.15 -6.47
N VAL A 156 0.19 0.82 -6.39
CA VAL A 156 -0.08 -0.08 -7.51
C VAL A 156 -1.10 -1.13 -7.07
N LEU A 157 -1.80 -1.71 -8.03
CA LEU A 157 -2.63 -2.89 -7.81
C LEU A 157 -1.98 -4.11 -8.47
N LEU A 158 -1.65 -5.13 -7.69
CA LEU A 158 -1.15 -6.40 -8.22
C LEU A 158 -2.34 -7.27 -8.62
N GLU A 159 -2.43 -7.62 -9.90
CA GLU A 159 -3.56 -8.39 -10.45
C GLU A 159 -3.77 -9.70 -9.68
N ARG A 160 -5.01 -9.97 -9.23
CA ARG A 160 -5.41 -11.18 -8.47
C ARG A 160 -4.72 -11.33 -7.11
N LEU A 161 -4.06 -10.29 -6.59
CA LEU A 161 -3.36 -10.33 -5.32
C LEU A 161 -3.79 -9.22 -4.36
N GLY A 162 -3.66 -7.95 -4.77
CA GLY A 162 -4.06 -6.81 -3.95
C GLY A 162 -3.13 -5.59 -4.08
N PRO A 163 -3.45 -4.50 -3.37
CA PRO A 163 -2.71 -3.26 -3.49
C PRO A 163 -1.35 -3.30 -2.77
N VAL A 164 -0.39 -2.53 -3.28
CA VAL A 164 0.80 -2.11 -2.54
C VAL A 164 0.82 -0.59 -2.54
N VAL A 165 0.76 0.02 -1.36
CA VAL A 165 0.65 1.47 -1.17
C VAL A 165 1.81 1.95 -0.31
N TRP A 166 2.46 3.05 -0.71
CA TRP A 166 3.57 3.64 0.03
C TRP A 166 3.43 5.14 0.17
N GLU A 167 3.75 5.64 1.37
CA GLU A 167 3.56 7.04 1.74
C GLU A 167 4.60 7.47 2.79
N LYS A 168 4.52 8.74 3.21
CA LYS A 168 5.40 9.34 4.22
C LYS A 168 5.31 8.75 5.64
N SER A 169 4.34 7.87 5.91
CA SER A 169 4.27 7.05 7.12
C SER A 169 3.36 5.84 6.91
N VAL A 170 3.37 4.89 7.85
CA VAL A 170 2.48 3.71 7.81
C VAL A 170 1.00 4.15 7.84
N SER A 171 0.65 5.08 8.71
CA SER A 171 -0.71 5.62 8.80
C SER A 171 -1.17 6.27 7.50
N HIS A 172 -0.32 7.08 6.85
CA HIS A 172 -0.67 7.71 5.58
C HIS A 172 -0.89 6.68 4.47
N ALA A 173 -0.04 5.64 4.41
CA ALA A 173 -0.21 4.55 3.46
C ALA A 173 -1.52 3.79 3.71
N SER A 174 -1.88 3.56 4.98
CA SER A 174 -3.17 2.93 5.30
C SER A 174 -4.37 3.81 4.94
N TYR A 175 -4.29 5.13 5.10
CA TYR A 175 -5.39 6.02 4.74
C TYR A 175 -5.62 6.05 3.22
N ALA A 176 -4.54 6.11 2.43
CA ALA A 176 -4.63 6.01 0.98
C ALA A 176 -5.18 4.64 0.53
N LEU A 177 -4.77 3.56 1.20
CA LEU A 177 -5.31 2.22 0.95
C LEU A 177 -6.81 2.11 1.30
N GLU A 178 -7.23 2.68 2.43
CA GLU A 178 -8.63 2.74 2.85
C GLU A 178 -9.49 3.49 1.81
N GLU A 179 -9.04 4.64 1.33
CA GLU A 179 -9.73 5.42 0.28
C GLU A 179 -9.77 4.67 -1.06
N LEU A 180 -8.68 3.99 -1.44
CA LEU A 180 -8.59 3.19 -2.65
C LEU A 180 -9.56 2.00 -2.62
N GLU A 181 -9.63 1.28 -1.49
CA GLU A 181 -10.56 0.16 -1.29
C GLU A 181 -12.02 0.62 -1.28
N GLU A 182 -12.33 1.75 -0.64
CA GLU A 182 -13.68 2.31 -0.64
C GLU A 182 -14.10 2.78 -2.05
N THR A 183 -13.18 3.40 -2.80
CA THR A 183 -13.42 3.77 -4.20
C THR A 183 -13.71 2.54 -5.07
N ALA A 184 -12.96 1.45 -4.89
CA ALA A 184 -13.22 0.19 -5.57
C ALA A 184 -14.60 -0.38 -5.22
N ARG A 185 -14.98 -0.33 -3.94
CA ARG A 185 -16.29 -0.76 -3.47
C ARG A 185 -17.41 0.06 -4.13
N LEU A 186 -17.31 1.39 -4.16
CA LEU A 186 -18.29 2.28 -4.78
C LEU A 186 -18.43 1.98 -6.29
N TYR A 187 -17.32 1.84 -6.99
CA TYR A 187 -17.30 1.56 -8.42
C TYR A 187 -17.91 0.20 -8.76
N LEU A 188 -17.65 -0.84 -7.96
CA LEU A 188 -18.20 -2.19 -8.18
C LEU A 188 -19.67 -2.31 -7.76
N SER A 189 -20.14 -1.52 -6.79
CA SER A 189 -21.50 -1.61 -6.25
C SER A 189 -22.51 -0.70 -6.94
N THR A 190 -22.06 0.20 -7.82
CA THR A 190 -22.91 1.18 -8.52
C THR A 190 -23.15 0.76 -9.97
N MET A 191 -24.43 0.73 -10.39
CA MET A 191 -24.83 0.37 -11.76
C MET A 191 -25.82 1.40 -12.33
N PRO A 192 -25.56 1.98 -13.53
CA PRO A 192 -24.35 1.81 -14.33
C PRO A 192 -23.10 2.31 -13.60
N ARG A 193 -21.92 1.81 -13.99
CA ARG A 193 -20.64 2.24 -13.41
C ARG A 193 -20.51 3.77 -13.53
N PRO A 194 -20.11 4.49 -12.47
CA PRO A 194 -20.07 5.95 -12.49
C PRO A 194 -19.01 6.47 -13.46
N GLU A 195 -19.33 7.59 -14.13
CA GLU A 195 -18.39 8.34 -14.96
C GLU A 195 -17.38 9.10 -14.08
N PRO A 196 -16.15 9.36 -14.59
CA PRO A 196 -15.17 10.15 -13.87
C PRO A 196 -15.61 11.61 -13.67
N LEU A 197 -15.02 12.27 -12.67
CA LEU A 197 -15.08 13.73 -12.54
C LEU A 197 -14.62 14.40 -13.84
N ALA A 198 -15.21 15.55 -14.15
CA ALA A 198 -14.78 16.39 -15.26
C ALA A 198 -13.35 16.89 -15.07
N GLU A 199 -12.62 17.11 -16.16
CA GLU A 199 -11.22 17.53 -16.14
C GLU A 199 -11.05 18.86 -15.38
N GLU A 200 -12.02 19.77 -15.50
CA GLU A 200 -12.00 21.06 -14.79
C GLU A 200 -12.01 20.88 -13.27
N ALA A 201 -12.77 19.89 -12.77
CA ALA A 201 -12.82 19.59 -11.34
C ALA A 201 -11.50 18.97 -10.87
N ILE A 202 -10.91 18.08 -11.66
CA ILE A 202 -9.60 17.48 -11.36
C ILE A 202 -8.51 18.57 -11.31
N GLU A 203 -8.50 19.49 -12.27
CA GLU A 203 -7.58 20.62 -12.31
C GLU A 203 -7.75 21.59 -11.13
N GLU A 204 -8.98 21.78 -10.66
CA GLU A 204 -9.27 22.54 -9.43
C GLU A 204 -8.67 21.86 -8.20
N LEU A 205 -8.79 20.54 -8.08
CA LEU A 205 -8.21 19.76 -6.98
C LEU A 205 -6.67 19.84 -6.98
N LYS A 206 -6.05 19.74 -8.16
CA LYS A 206 -4.59 19.88 -8.33
C LYS A 206 -4.10 21.24 -7.87
N LYS A 207 -4.75 22.32 -8.30
CA LYS A 207 -4.36 23.70 -7.96
C LYS A 207 -4.60 24.03 -6.48
N THR A 208 -5.72 23.58 -5.92
CA THR A 208 -6.14 23.96 -4.57
C THR A 208 -5.41 23.16 -3.49
N PHE A 209 -5.19 21.87 -3.72
CA PHE A 209 -4.66 20.95 -2.70
C PHE A 209 -3.27 20.40 -3.02
N GLY A 210 -2.68 20.75 -4.16
CA GLY A 210 -1.42 20.16 -4.61
C GLY A 210 -1.56 18.65 -4.86
N ALA A 211 -2.74 18.20 -5.27
CA ALA A 211 -3.01 16.79 -5.53
C ALA A 211 -2.04 16.24 -6.58
N ARG A 212 -1.47 15.06 -6.30
CA ARG A 212 -0.59 14.35 -7.23
C ARG A 212 -1.46 13.53 -8.20
N TRP A 213 -1.95 14.20 -9.23
CA TRP A 213 -2.72 13.64 -10.34
C TRP A 213 -2.02 13.96 -11.66
#